data_AF-A0A955P377-F1
#
_entry.id   AF-A0A955P377-F1
#
_cell.length_a   1.000
_cell.length_b   1.000
_cell.length_c   1.000
_cell.angle_alpha   90.00
_cell.angle_beta   90.00
_cell.angle_gamma   90.00
#
_symmetry.space_group_name_H-M   'P 1'
#
loop_
_entity.id
_entity.type
_entity.pdbx_description
1 polymer ?
#
loop_
_entity_poly.entity_id
_entity_poly.type
_entity_poly.pdbx_seq_one_letter_code
_entity_poly.pdbx_strand_id
1 'polypeptide(L)'
;MSVRKPFLENEIFGLFPRRLPSVCLKLASILFVLQASSFAAVVDYNATTDALTFTADAGEVDDVTVTAPSENTVVISVADTDEMFLFSDATNGNGFVLTQESKVLTIDTSLSPILTFDMDLSDMDDSLTFSLESTPNNVTDVTILGGGGTDTTTFTDSTTLGGSLTVTSDGIVLHGTVTTFINQTYNDPVVLTG
;
A
#
# COMPACT_ATOMS: atom_id res chain seq x y z
N MET A 1 -19.86 63.85 -19.42
CA MET A 1 -20.36 63.18 -20.65
C MET A 1 -19.13 62.80 -21.48
N SER A 2 -18.92 61.49 -21.67
CA SER A 2 -18.14 60.79 -22.70
C SER A 2 -16.71 61.21 -23.11
N VAL A 3 -15.74 60.38 -22.68
CA VAL A 3 -14.67 59.64 -23.43
C VAL A 3 -13.65 60.42 -24.33
N ARG A 4 -12.32 60.28 -24.04
CA ARG A 4 -11.31 59.47 -24.78
C ARG A 4 -9.86 59.62 -24.25
N LYS A 5 -9.17 58.46 -24.15
CA LYS A 5 -7.71 58.22 -23.92
C LYS A 5 -6.87 58.65 -25.14
N PRO A 6 -5.53 58.77 -25.01
CA PRO A 6 -4.60 57.66 -25.34
C PRO A 6 -3.43 57.52 -24.33
N PHE A 7 -3.02 56.33 -23.92
CA PHE A 7 -2.11 55.36 -24.58
C PHE A 7 -0.64 55.82 -24.63
N LEU A 8 0.22 55.14 -23.85
CA LEU A 8 1.62 54.88 -24.15
C LEU A 8 2.05 53.60 -23.42
N GLU A 9 2.54 52.67 -24.22
CA GLU A 9 3.15 51.39 -23.88
C GLU A 9 4.46 51.57 -23.10
N ASN A 10 4.82 50.57 -22.29
CA ASN A 10 6.16 49.98 -22.41
C ASN A 10 6.19 48.58 -21.80
N GLU A 11 6.56 47.63 -22.66
CA GLU A 11 6.89 46.24 -22.37
C GLU A 11 8.05 46.13 -21.38
N ILE A 12 7.97 45.20 -20.42
CA ILE A 12 9.17 44.56 -19.82
C ILE A 12 8.85 43.08 -19.53
N PHE A 13 9.40 42.23 -20.40
CA PHE A 13 9.94 40.88 -20.16
C PHE A 13 9.00 39.75 -19.73
N GLY A 14 8.76 38.86 -20.70
CA GLY A 14 8.58 37.45 -20.41
C GLY A 14 9.83 36.86 -19.77
N LEU A 15 9.62 36.03 -18.76
CA LEU A 15 10.61 35.09 -18.22
C LEU A 15 9.89 34.19 -17.22
N PHE A 16 9.20 33.15 -17.69
CA PHE A 16 9.17 31.85 -17.00
C PHE A 16 8.80 30.73 -17.98
N PRO A 17 9.79 30.11 -18.65
CA PRO A 17 9.71 28.73 -19.03
C PRO A 17 10.64 27.97 -18.09
N ARG A 18 10.14 27.42 -16.98
CA ARG A 18 10.92 26.41 -16.24
C ARG A 18 10.00 25.31 -15.76
N ARG A 19 9.98 24.22 -16.53
CA ARG A 19 9.82 22.86 -15.99
C ARG A 19 10.60 22.81 -14.67
N LEU A 20 9.89 22.60 -13.57
CA LEU A 20 10.55 22.18 -12.34
C LEU A 20 11.39 20.95 -12.68
N PRO A 21 12.69 20.92 -12.36
CA PRO A 21 13.49 19.73 -12.60
C PRO A 21 12.84 18.59 -11.82
N SER A 22 12.64 17.44 -12.47
CA SER A 22 11.96 16.25 -11.91
C SER A 22 12.49 15.82 -10.53
N VAL A 23 13.72 16.24 -10.18
CA VAL A 23 14.33 16.05 -8.87
C VAL A 23 13.60 16.80 -7.74
N CYS A 24 13.06 17.99 -8.00
CA CYS A 24 12.34 18.79 -7.00
C CYS A 24 10.92 18.24 -6.72
N LEU A 25 10.29 17.61 -7.72
CA LEU A 25 9.02 16.88 -7.53
C LEU A 25 9.24 15.62 -6.70
N LYS A 26 10.28 14.83 -7.03
CA LYS A 26 10.57 13.57 -6.35
C LYS A 26 10.90 13.76 -4.86
N LEU A 27 11.62 14.83 -4.51
CA LEU A 27 11.90 15.18 -3.11
C LEU A 27 10.67 15.68 -2.34
N ALA A 28 9.78 16.43 -2.99
CA ALA A 28 8.51 16.86 -2.37
C ALA A 28 7.56 15.67 -2.15
N SER A 29 7.53 14.73 -3.09
CA SER A 29 6.77 13.48 -3.01
C SER A 29 7.27 12.59 -1.86
N ILE A 30 8.59 12.41 -1.71
CA ILE A 30 9.18 11.63 -0.59
C ILE A 30 8.90 12.29 0.77
N LEU A 31 8.99 13.63 0.85
CA LEU A 31 8.69 14.34 2.10
C LEU A 31 7.21 14.24 2.49
N PHE A 32 6.29 14.23 1.51
CA PHE A 32 4.87 14.02 1.76
C PHE A 32 4.60 12.60 2.28
N VAL A 33 5.23 11.56 1.72
CA VAL A 33 5.10 10.18 2.21
C VAL A 33 5.56 10.08 3.66
N LEU A 34 6.73 10.63 3.99
CA LEU A 34 7.29 10.57 5.34
C LEU A 34 6.46 11.34 6.39
N GLN A 35 5.69 12.34 5.95
CA GLN A 35 4.77 13.09 6.82
C GLN A 35 3.36 12.51 6.84
N ALA A 36 2.94 11.79 5.80
CA ALA A 36 1.65 11.11 5.73
C ALA A 36 1.69 9.82 6.55
N SER A 37 2.80 9.06 6.49
CA SER A 37 3.00 7.82 7.26
C SER A 37 3.11 8.03 8.77
N SER A 38 3.00 9.25 9.29
CA SER A 38 2.91 9.51 10.74
C SER A 38 1.48 9.77 11.20
N PHE A 39 0.49 9.64 10.32
CA PHE A 39 -0.93 9.90 10.60
C PHE A 39 -1.90 9.00 9.79
N ALA A 40 -1.38 8.19 8.86
CA ALA A 40 -2.17 7.32 7.99
C ALA A 40 -1.26 6.32 7.25
N ALA A 41 -1.73 5.09 7.11
CA ALA A 41 -1.06 4.08 6.31
C ALA A 41 -0.89 4.53 4.85
N VAL A 42 0.18 4.07 4.20
CA VAL A 42 0.53 4.42 2.82
C VAL A 42 0.57 3.16 1.98
N VAL A 43 -0.10 3.21 0.82
CA VAL A 43 -0.03 2.20 -0.23
C VAL A 43 0.71 2.77 -1.43
N ASP A 44 1.92 2.29 -1.67
CA ASP A 44 2.73 2.63 -2.85
C ASP A 44 2.68 1.50 -3.87
N TYR A 45 2.46 1.84 -5.15
CA TYR A 45 2.52 0.87 -6.24
C TYR A 45 3.41 1.37 -7.36
N ASN A 46 4.22 0.46 -7.90
CA ASN A 46 5.08 0.69 -9.05
C ASN A 46 4.70 -0.25 -10.19
N ALA A 47 4.03 0.29 -11.22
CA ALA A 47 3.54 -0.47 -12.37
C ALA A 47 4.66 -0.95 -13.31
N THR A 48 5.91 -0.53 -13.11
CA THR A 48 7.06 -1.03 -13.88
C THR A 48 7.57 -2.37 -13.34
N THR A 49 7.45 -2.57 -12.03
CA THR A 49 7.92 -3.77 -11.33
C THR A 49 6.80 -4.61 -10.75
N ASP A 50 5.55 -4.16 -10.89
CA ASP A 50 4.37 -4.76 -10.26
C ASP A 50 4.57 -4.93 -8.74
N ALA A 51 5.23 -3.95 -8.11
CA ALA A 51 5.54 -3.98 -6.69
C ALA A 51 4.52 -3.11 -5.94
N LEU A 52 3.85 -3.72 -4.97
CA LEU A 52 2.93 -3.08 -4.03
C LEU A 52 3.56 -3.08 -2.64
N THR A 53 3.61 -1.92 -2.01
CA THR A 53 4.06 -1.78 -0.62
C THR A 53 2.95 -1.13 0.19
N PHE A 54 2.57 -1.79 1.28
CA PHE A 54 1.74 -1.21 2.33
C PHE A 54 2.65 -0.90 3.52
N THR A 55 2.52 0.29 4.08
CA THR A 55 3.19 0.71 5.31
C THR A 55 2.15 1.28 6.25
N ALA A 56 1.97 0.65 7.41
CA ALA A 56 1.16 1.16 8.52
C ALA A 56 1.63 2.55 8.98
N ASP A 57 0.78 3.32 9.66
CA ASP A 57 1.25 4.59 10.21
C ASP A 57 2.01 4.45 11.51
N ALA A 58 3.04 5.27 11.64
CA ALA A 58 3.91 5.21 12.77
C ALA A 58 3.29 5.83 14.01
N GLY A 59 3.37 5.13 15.13
CA GLY A 59 3.06 5.65 16.46
C GLY A 59 1.62 5.42 16.93
N GLU A 60 0.83 4.63 16.22
CA GLU A 60 -0.48 4.12 16.63
C GLU A 60 -0.48 2.58 16.54
N VAL A 61 -1.58 1.94 16.94
CA VAL A 61 -1.73 0.48 16.80
C VAL A 61 -2.59 0.21 15.59
N ASP A 62 -2.10 -0.59 14.66
CA ASP A 62 -2.76 -0.93 13.42
C ASP A 62 -3.46 -2.29 13.48
N ASP A 63 -4.69 -2.35 12.96
CA ASP A 63 -5.37 -3.61 12.67
C ASP A 63 -5.72 -3.67 11.17
N VAL A 64 -4.92 -4.45 10.44
CA VAL A 64 -4.94 -4.53 8.99
C VAL A 64 -5.50 -5.88 8.56
N THR A 65 -6.38 -5.86 7.56
CA THR A 65 -6.91 -7.07 6.93
C THR A 65 -6.62 -7.07 5.44
N VAL A 66 -6.01 -8.15 4.94
CA VAL A 66 -5.77 -8.40 3.52
C VAL A 66 -6.51 -9.66 3.11
N THR A 67 -7.41 -9.54 2.14
CA THR A 67 -8.22 -10.66 1.63
C THR A 67 -8.24 -10.72 0.11
N ALA A 68 -8.48 -11.90 -0.46
CA ALA A 68 -8.85 -12.06 -1.88
C ALA A 68 -10.28 -12.61 -2.00
N PRO A 69 -11.32 -11.76 -1.97
CA PRO A 69 -12.72 -12.21 -1.91
C PRO A 69 -13.24 -12.78 -3.23
N SER A 70 -12.56 -12.52 -4.35
CA SER A 70 -12.89 -13.08 -5.66
C SER A 70 -11.64 -13.19 -6.52
N GLU A 71 -11.74 -13.92 -7.64
CA GLU A 71 -10.68 -13.95 -8.65
C GLU A 71 -10.28 -12.53 -9.08
N ASN A 72 -8.97 -12.34 -9.23
CA ASN A 72 -8.31 -11.09 -9.59
C ASN A 72 -8.60 -9.90 -8.66
N THR A 73 -9.16 -10.11 -7.47
CA THR A 73 -9.45 -9.02 -6.52
C THR A 73 -8.66 -9.23 -5.23
N VAL A 74 -7.91 -8.21 -4.82
CA VAL A 74 -7.32 -8.10 -3.49
C VAL A 74 -7.97 -6.92 -2.78
N VAL A 75 -8.30 -7.09 -1.50
CA VAL A 75 -8.85 -6.03 -0.66
C VAL A 75 -7.94 -5.85 0.55
N ILE A 76 -7.52 -4.62 0.79
CA ILE A 76 -6.81 -4.20 2.00
C ILE A 76 -7.76 -3.29 2.78
N SER A 77 -7.92 -3.54 4.07
CA SER A 77 -8.65 -2.66 4.96
C SER A 77 -7.90 -2.42 6.25
N VAL A 78 -8.01 -1.20 6.77
CA VAL A 78 -7.49 -0.80 8.09
C VAL A 78 -8.65 -0.55 9.06
N ALA A 79 -8.38 -0.46 10.35
CA ALA A 79 -9.42 -0.32 11.36
C ALA A 79 -10.07 1.08 11.38
N ASP A 80 -11.11 1.24 12.21
CA ASP A 80 -11.96 2.43 12.20
C ASP A 80 -11.23 3.72 12.64
N THR A 81 -10.07 3.63 13.28
CA THR A 81 -9.24 4.77 13.67
C THR A 81 -8.30 5.24 12.57
N ASP A 82 -8.02 4.39 11.58
CA ASP A 82 -6.92 4.59 10.66
C ASP A 82 -7.43 5.08 9.30
N GLU A 83 -6.53 5.64 8.50
CA GLU A 83 -6.79 6.02 7.11
C GLU A 83 -5.67 5.50 6.21
N MET A 84 -5.95 5.30 4.92
CA MET A 84 -4.96 4.97 3.90
C MET A 84 -4.81 6.08 2.86
N PHE A 85 -3.57 6.33 2.44
CA PHE A 85 -3.23 7.13 1.27
C PHE A 85 -2.64 6.28 0.16
N LEU A 86 -3.09 6.51 -1.07
CA LEU A 86 -2.49 5.91 -2.25
C LEU A 86 -1.36 6.78 -2.81
N PHE A 87 -0.29 6.13 -3.26
CA PHE A 87 0.93 6.79 -3.72
C PHE A 87 1.48 6.21 -5.04
N SER A 88 2.32 7.01 -5.71
CA SER A 88 2.90 6.72 -7.04
C SER A 88 1.85 6.31 -8.09
N ASP A 89 1.89 5.06 -8.57
CA ASP A 89 0.97 4.55 -9.58
C ASP A 89 -0.32 3.98 -8.97
N ALA A 90 -0.37 3.78 -7.64
CA ALA A 90 -1.60 3.52 -6.92
C ALA A 90 -2.40 4.83 -6.88
N THR A 91 -3.36 4.95 -7.79
CA THR A 91 -4.22 6.12 -7.89
C THR A 91 -5.65 5.64 -8.06
N ASN A 92 -6.64 6.35 -7.50
CA ASN A 92 -8.04 5.96 -7.69
C ASN A 92 -8.40 5.93 -9.20
N GLY A 93 -8.69 4.74 -9.72
CA GLY A 93 -8.68 4.42 -11.15
C GLY A 93 -7.59 3.39 -11.48
N ASN A 94 -7.53 2.90 -12.73
CA ASN A 94 -6.48 1.94 -13.16
C ASN A 94 -6.28 0.75 -12.21
N GLY A 95 -7.37 0.11 -11.78
CA GLY A 95 -7.31 -1.07 -10.92
C GLY A 95 -7.27 -0.81 -9.43
N PHE A 96 -7.20 0.44 -8.95
CA PHE A 96 -7.29 0.76 -7.52
C PHE A 96 -8.56 1.55 -7.20
N VAL A 97 -9.27 1.16 -6.15
CA VAL A 97 -10.46 1.85 -5.65
C VAL A 97 -10.42 1.93 -4.14
N LEU A 98 -10.11 3.12 -3.63
CA LEU A 98 -10.15 3.44 -2.21
C LEU A 98 -11.53 3.99 -1.82
N THR A 99 -12.15 3.38 -0.81
CA THR A 99 -13.53 3.64 -0.38
C THR A 99 -13.63 3.72 1.15
N GLN A 100 -14.86 3.88 1.65
CA GLN A 100 -15.18 3.90 3.09
C GLN A 100 -14.31 4.89 3.87
N GLU A 101 -14.32 6.15 3.44
CA GLU A 101 -13.55 7.20 4.12
C GLU A 101 -12.05 6.87 4.18
N SER A 102 -11.51 6.35 3.07
CA SER A 102 -10.09 6.00 2.92
C SER A 102 -9.64 4.76 3.70
N LYS A 103 -10.54 3.84 4.06
CA LYS A 103 -10.21 2.66 4.88
C LYS A 103 -10.21 1.34 4.16
N VAL A 104 -10.82 1.27 2.98
CA VAL A 104 -10.92 0.02 2.23
C VAL A 104 -10.44 0.23 0.80
N LEU A 105 -9.31 -0.38 0.49
CA LEU A 105 -8.72 -0.41 -0.83
C LEU A 105 -9.04 -1.72 -1.53
N THR A 106 -9.77 -1.63 -2.63
CA THR A 106 -9.97 -2.76 -3.56
C THR A 106 -9.01 -2.63 -4.74
N ILE A 107 -8.32 -3.71 -5.06
CA ILE A 107 -7.33 -3.81 -6.13
C ILE A 107 -7.80 -4.85 -7.14
N ASP A 108 -8.04 -4.43 -8.39
CA ASP A 108 -8.21 -5.30 -9.54
C ASP A 108 -6.83 -5.68 -10.10
N THR A 109 -6.36 -6.84 -9.66
CA THR A 109 -5.05 -7.39 -10.01
C THR A 109 -4.97 -7.92 -11.45
N SER A 110 -6.07 -7.91 -12.21
CA SER A 110 -6.01 -8.14 -13.66
C SER A 110 -5.55 -6.89 -14.42
N LEU A 111 -5.77 -5.71 -13.84
CA LEU A 111 -5.31 -4.42 -14.37
C LEU A 111 -3.98 -4.00 -13.75
N SER A 112 -3.78 -4.31 -12.47
CA SER A 112 -2.59 -3.97 -11.69
C SER A 112 -2.04 -5.22 -11.00
N PRO A 113 -1.33 -6.10 -11.73
CA PRO A 113 -0.72 -7.31 -11.15
C PRO A 113 0.22 -6.97 -10.00
N ILE A 114 0.40 -7.91 -9.08
CA ILE A 114 1.25 -7.74 -7.89
C ILE A 114 2.29 -8.87 -7.89
N LEU A 115 3.45 -8.63 -8.48
CA LEU A 115 4.56 -9.58 -8.44
C LEU A 115 5.21 -9.61 -7.05
N THR A 116 5.31 -8.47 -6.40
CA THR A 116 5.83 -8.37 -5.03
C THR A 116 4.87 -7.58 -4.18
N PHE A 117 4.44 -8.14 -3.06
CA PHE A 117 3.60 -7.49 -2.08
C PHE A 117 4.33 -7.43 -0.74
N ASP A 118 4.83 -6.26 -0.40
CA ASP A 118 5.49 -6.02 0.87
C ASP A 118 4.53 -5.31 1.83
N MET A 119 4.37 -5.89 3.02
CA MET A 119 3.59 -5.34 4.13
C MET A 119 4.55 -5.00 5.26
N ASP A 120 4.53 -3.74 5.71
CA ASP A 120 5.29 -3.26 6.86
C ASP A 120 4.31 -2.69 7.89
N LEU A 121 4.24 -3.32 9.06
CA LEU A 121 3.39 -2.86 10.17
C LEU A 121 4.08 -1.80 11.03
N SER A 122 5.32 -1.41 10.72
CA SER A 122 6.04 -0.30 11.36
C SER A 122 6.38 -0.51 12.84
N ASP A 123 5.53 -0.11 13.77
CA ASP A 123 5.81 -0.01 15.21
C ASP A 123 4.55 -0.13 16.07
N MET A 124 4.74 -0.36 17.37
CA MET A 124 3.68 -0.72 18.33
C MET A 124 3.23 -2.18 18.18
N ASP A 125 2.12 -2.54 18.81
CA ASP A 125 1.65 -3.92 18.91
C ASP A 125 0.56 -4.15 17.85
N ASP A 126 0.95 -4.45 16.61
CA ASP A 126 0.03 -4.46 15.48
C ASP A 126 -0.55 -5.84 15.18
N SER A 127 -1.68 -5.87 14.46
CA SER A 127 -2.29 -7.09 13.98
C SER A 127 -2.56 -7.08 12.49
N LEU A 128 -2.16 -8.17 11.83
CA LEU A 128 -2.47 -8.45 10.43
C LEU A 128 -3.31 -9.72 10.31
N THR A 129 -4.50 -9.60 9.73
CA THR A 129 -5.28 -10.72 9.22
C THR A 129 -5.01 -10.89 7.72
N PHE A 130 -4.54 -12.06 7.29
CA PHE A 130 -4.12 -12.30 5.91
C PHE A 130 -4.77 -13.54 5.29
N SER A 131 -5.33 -13.39 4.09
CA SER A 131 -5.89 -14.47 3.31
C SER A 131 -5.85 -14.17 1.81
N LEU A 132 -5.36 -15.09 0.99
CA LEU A 132 -5.45 -15.01 -0.48
C LEU A 132 -6.04 -16.30 -1.05
N GLU A 133 -7.27 -16.60 -0.64
CA GLU A 133 -7.97 -17.84 -0.98
C GLU A 133 -8.36 -17.91 -2.47
N SER A 134 -8.89 -16.83 -3.02
CA SER A 134 -9.33 -16.82 -4.41
C SER A 134 -8.14 -16.94 -5.37
N THR A 135 -8.25 -17.82 -6.36
CA THR A 135 -7.22 -18.01 -7.40
C THR A 135 -7.83 -17.89 -8.79
N PRO A 136 -7.19 -17.19 -9.74
CA PRO A 136 -5.95 -16.42 -9.55
C PRO A 136 -6.18 -15.13 -8.74
N ASN A 137 -5.29 -14.83 -7.80
CA ASN A 137 -5.21 -13.51 -7.12
C ASN A 137 -4.10 -12.62 -7.71
N ASN A 138 -3.30 -13.15 -8.65
CA ASN A 138 -2.15 -12.49 -9.28
C ASN A 138 -1.15 -11.86 -8.30
N VAL A 139 -1.07 -12.39 -7.07
CA VAL A 139 -0.02 -12.09 -6.09
C VAL A 139 1.03 -13.20 -6.15
N THR A 140 2.29 -12.83 -6.40
CA THR A 140 3.38 -13.82 -6.55
C THR A 140 4.20 -13.97 -5.28
N ASP A 141 4.95 -12.94 -4.88
CA ASP A 141 5.77 -12.95 -3.68
C ASP A 141 5.16 -12.05 -2.60
N VAL A 142 5.14 -12.51 -1.36
CA VAL A 142 4.67 -11.75 -0.20
C VAL A 142 5.75 -11.67 0.86
N THR A 143 6.01 -10.45 1.34
CA THR A 143 6.82 -10.18 2.53
C THR A 143 5.96 -9.50 3.57
N ILE A 144 5.98 -9.99 4.80
CA ILE A 144 5.31 -9.35 5.95
C ILE A 144 6.38 -9.06 7.00
N LEU A 145 6.46 -7.80 7.41
CA LEU A 145 7.33 -7.28 8.45
C LEU A 145 6.44 -6.69 9.54
N GLY A 146 6.54 -7.20 10.77
CA GLY A 146 5.89 -6.63 11.94
C GLY A 146 6.53 -5.30 12.33
N GLY A 147 7.86 -5.24 12.28
CA GLY A 147 8.57 -4.02 12.64
C GLY A 147 8.88 -4.01 14.14
N GLY A 148 8.43 -2.98 14.87
CA GLY A 148 8.82 -2.72 16.24
C GLY A 148 7.69 -2.78 17.26
N GLY A 149 7.49 -3.91 17.92
CA GLY A 149 6.65 -4.03 19.11
C GLY A 149 6.32 -5.49 19.34
N THR A 150 5.04 -5.84 19.44
CA THR A 150 4.57 -7.23 19.55
C THR A 150 3.53 -7.54 18.47
N ASP A 151 4.02 -7.86 17.27
CA ASP A 151 3.16 -7.93 16.09
C ASP A 151 2.59 -9.34 15.89
N THR A 152 1.33 -9.42 15.47
CA THR A 152 0.67 -10.70 15.19
C THR A 152 0.18 -10.78 13.75
N THR A 153 0.68 -11.76 12.99
CA THR A 153 0.14 -12.13 11.68
C THR A 153 -0.69 -13.41 11.79
N THR A 154 -1.98 -13.32 11.44
CA THR A 154 -2.92 -14.44 11.43
C THR A 154 -3.36 -14.79 10.01
N PHE A 155 -3.10 -16.02 9.58
CA PHE A 155 -3.58 -16.57 8.31
C PHE A 155 -4.91 -17.30 8.55
N THR A 156 -6.03 -16.65 8.24
CA THR A 156 -7.38 -17.14 8.62
C THR A 156 -7.90 -18.25 7.72
N ASP A 157 -7.70 -18.11 6.40
CA ASP A 157 -8.18 -19.07 5.40
C ASP A 157 -7.02 -19.54 4.52
N SER A 158 -7.32 -20.25 3.44
CA SER A 158 -6.28 -20.68 2.53
C SER A 158 -5.60 -19.49 1.85
N THR A 159 -4.28 -19.57 1.69
CA THR A 159 -3.48 -18.56 0.98
C THR A 159 -2.67 -19.30 -0.07
N THR A 160 -2.86 -18.94 -1.35
CA THR A 160 -2.07 -19.50 -2.44
C THR A 160 -1.29 -18.41 -3.16
N LEU A 161 0.03 -18.55 -3.20
CA LEU A 161 0.96 -17.61 -3.82
C LEU A 161 1.71 -18.27 -4.96
N GLY A 162 1.85 -17.58 -6.09
CA GLY A 162 2.63 -18.07 -7.23
C GLY A 162 4.14 -18.17 -6.97
N GLY A 163 4.65 -17.50 -5.93
CA GLY A 163 6.06 -17.39 -5.57
C GLY A 163 6.34 -17.83 -4.13
N SER A 164 6.92 -16.93 -3.35
CA SER A 164 7.38 -17.15 -1.97
C SER A 164 6.57 -16.37 -0.94
N LEU A 165 6.59 -16.86 0.30
CA LEU A 165 6.13 -16.14 1.48
C LEU A 165 7.30 -15.95 2.46
N THR A 166 7.47 -14.73 2.97
CA THR A 166 8.33 -14.44 4.13
C THR A 166 7.54 -13.67 5.17
N VAL A 167 7.54 -14.13 6.43
CA VAL A 167 6.86 -13.47 7.56
C VAL A 167 7.85 -13.29 8.70
N THR A 168 7.91 -12.06 9.22
CA THR A 168 8.69 -11.68 10.40
C THR A 168 7.76 -10.90 11.32
N SER A 169 7.15 -11.57 12.29
CA SER A 169 6.21 -10.99 13.27
C SER A 169 6.34 -11.79 14.56
N ASP A 170 6.23 -11.17 15.74
CA ASP A 170 6.42 -11.87 17.02
C ASP A 170 5.46 -13.06 17.21
N GLY A 171 4.23 -12.93 16.72
CA GLY A 171 3.22 -13.98 16.67
C GLY A 171 2.84 -14.34 15.24
N ILE A 172 2.99 -15.60 14.85
CA ILE A 172 2.50 -16.10 13.56
C ILE A 172 1.48 -17.20 13.84
N VAL A 173 0.24 -17.01 13.41
CA VAL A 173 -0.86 -17.95 13.65
C VAL A 173 -1.39 -18.47 12.31
N LEU A 174 -1.38 -19.79 12.12
CA LEU A 174 -1.90 -20.44 10.92
C LEU A 174 -3.20 -21.19 11.26
N HIS A 175 -4.34 -20.64 10.84
CA HIS A 175 -5.64 -21.32 10.86
C HIS A 175 -5.91 -22.04 9.52
N GLY A 176 -5.49 -21.42 8.41
CA GLY A 176 -5.63 -21.95 7.06
C GLY A 176 -4.41 -22.69 6.53
N THR A 177 -4.49 -23.09 5.25
CA THR A 177 -3.35 -23.68 4.52
C THR A 177 -2.62 -22.61 3.72
N VAL A 178 -1.30 -22.51 3.89
CA VAL A 178 -0.44 -21.66 3.05
C VAL A 178 0.24 -22.53 1.99
N THR A 179 -0.03 -22.22 0.71
CA THR A 179 0.59 -22.88 -0.45
C THR A 179 1.44 -21.87 -1.21
N THR A 180 2.72 -22.21 -1.41
CA THR A 180 3.69 -21.42 -2.17
C THR A 180 4.39 -22.33 -3.17
N PHE A 181 4.84 -21.80 -4.30
CA PHE A 181 5.53 -22.60 -5.32
C PHE A 181 7.06 -22.54 -5.21
N ILE A 182 7.58 -21.64 -4.37
CA ILE A 182 9.02 -21.50 -4.12
C ILE A 182 9.34 -21.79 -2.65
N ASN A 183 9.26 -20.80 -1.76
CA ASN A 183 9.66 -20.93 -0.35
C ASN A 183 8.59 -20.40 0.61
N GLN A 184 8.57 -20.94 1.83
CA GLN A 184 7.88 -20.36 2.99
C GLN A 184 8.93 -20.13 4.07
N THR A 185 9.06 -18.88 4.51
CA THR A 185 9.98 -18.50 5.58
C THR A 185 9.19 -17.83 6.69
N TYR A 186 9.29 -18.39 7.90
CA TYR A 186 8.73 -17.81 9.12
C TYR A 186 9.92 -17.57 10.06
N ASN A 187 10.23 -16.33 10.35
CA ASN A 187 11.42 -15.98 11.13
C ASN A 187 11.20 -16.03 12.65
N ASP A 188 9.96 -16.27 13.07
CA ASP A 188 9.47 -16.18 14.44
C ASP A 188 8.57 -17.37 14.81
N PRO A 189 8.16 -17.53 16.09
CA PRO A 189 7.34 -18.65 16.52
C PRO A 189 6.01 -18.77 15.75
N VAL A 190 5.79 -19.96 15.19
CA VAL A 190 4.55 -20.31 14.48
C VAL A 190 3.65 -21.15 15.36
N VAL A 191 2.41 -20.71 15.53
CA VAL A 191 1.31 -21.47 16.14
C VAL A 191 0.44 -22.06 15.05
N LEU A 192 0.28 -23.38 15.08
CA LEU A 192 -0.65 -24.10 14.22
C LEU A 192 -1.94 -24.38 14.98
N THR A 193 -3.07 -23.94 14.45
CA THR A 193 -4.39 -24.26 15.01
C THR A 193 -5.17 -25.05 13.96
N GLY A 194 -5.76 -26.18 14.35
CA GLY A 194 -6.55 -27.04 13.47
C GLY A 194 -7.99 -27.18 13.93
#